data_AF-C9SN93-F1
#
_entry.id   AF-C9SN93-F1
#
_cell.length_a   1.000
_cell.length_b   1.000
_cell.length_c   1.000
_cell.angle_alpha   90.00
_cell.angle_beta   90.00
_cell.angle_gamma   90.00
#
_symmetry.space_group_name_H-M   'P 1'
#
loop_
_entity.id
_entity.type
_entity.pdbx_description
1 polymer ?
#
loop_
_entity_poly.entity_id
_entity_poly.type
_entity_poly.pdbx_seq_one_letter_code
_entity_poly.pdbx_strand_id
1 'polypeptide(L)'
;MTFNPNNITLVYTGYYVPASSGTYEFCSADADNVVNFYFGQAAFPCGDASVTSTPAGIDPTIYQAFGFTPATVCVSRDLVAGLPYPMRIVYGNYGLPAGSTVTIAPPGEAGSSTWAGQLYEGTCTTLTPPTRFKQL
;
A
#
# COMPACT_ATOMS: atom_id res chain seq x y z
N MET A 1 -23.17 -5.81 -0.87
CA MET A 1 -22.91 -4.81 -1.94
C MET A 1 -22.12 -5.50 -3.02
N THR A 2 -22.49 -5.33 -4.28
CA THR A 2 -21.73 -5.82 -5.45
C THR A 2 -21.17 -4.62 -6.18
N PHE A 3 -19.92 -4.72 -6.65
CA PHE A 3 -19.25 -3.69 -7.43
C PHE A 3 -18.81 -4.26 -8.78
N ASN A 4 -18.62 -3.40 -9.78
CA ASN A 4 -18.10 -3.80 -11.08
C ASN A 4 -16.56 -3.77 -11.03
N PRO A 5 -15.85 -4.91 -11.01
CA PRO A 5 -14.39 -4.90 -10.98
C PRO A 5 -13.77 -4.33 -12.26
N ASN A 6 -14.54 -4.22 -13.34
CA ASN A 6 -14.08 -3.69 -14.64
C ASN A 6 -14.16 -2.16 -14.73
N ASN A 7 -14.69 -1.49 -13.71
CA ASN A 7 -14.70 -0.04 -13.62
C ASN A 7 -14.74 0.34 -12.15
N ILE A 8 -13.57 0.39 -11.52
CA ILE A 8 -13.45 0.60 -10.09
C ILE A 8 -12.19 1.40 -9.74
N THR A 9 -12.30 2.15 -8.66
CA THR A 9 -11.14 2.65 -7.91
C THR A 9 -11.22 2.10 -6.51
N LEU A 10 -10.16 1.44 -6.05
CA LEU A 10 -10.02 0.94 -4.69
C LEU A 10 -8.92 1.73 -3.99
N VAL A 11 -9.23 2.26 -2.82
CA VAL A 11 -8.26 2.94 -1.97
C VAL A 11 -8.13 2.16 -0.67
N TYR A 12 -6.92 1.68 -0.39
CA TYR A 12 -6.55 1.08 0.88
C TYR A 12 -5.65 2.05 1.62
N THR A 13 -5.99 2.37 2.87
CA THR A 13 -5.20 3.27 3.73
C THR A 13 -5.06 2.69 5.11
N GLY A 14 -3.88 2.84 5.71
CA GLY A 14 -3.61 2.41 7.08
C GLY A 14 -2.13 2.52 7.38
N TYR A 15 -1.68 1.79 8.41
CA TYR A 15 -0.28 1.72 8.79
C TYR A 15 0.24 0.31 8.62
N TYR A 16 1.45 0.18 8.09
CA TYR A 16 2.24 -1.05 8.15
C TYR A 16 3.18 -0.99 9.34
N VAL A 17 3.19 -2.04 10.16
CA VAL A 17 4.08 -2.18 11.32
C VAL A 17 5.00 -3.39 11.09
N PRO A 18 6.30 -3.17 10.87
CA PRO A 18 7.25 -4.25 10.60
C PRO A 18 7.52 -5.05 11.89
N ALA A 19 7.62 -6.37 11.75
CA ALA A 19 7.95 -7.27 12.85
C ALA A 19 9.46 -7.29 13.18
N SER A 20 10.30 -6.96 12.20
CA SER A 20 11.76 -6.91 12.32
C SER A 20 12.30 -5.61 11.72
N SER A 21 13.51 -5.22 12.14
CA SER A 21 14.19 -4.08 11.53
C SER A 21 15.03 -4.55 10.34
N GLY A 22 15.12 -3.74 9.29
CA GLY A 22 16.00 -3.98 8.15
C GLY A 22 15.42 -3.46 6.85
N THR A 23 16.03 -3.85 5.74
CA THR A 23 15.61 -3.46 4.39
C THR A 23 14.48 -4.35 3.91
N TYR A 24 13.30 -3.77 3.74
CA TYR A 24 12.13 -4.40 3.17
C TYR A 24 12.04 -4.08 1.67
N GLU A 25 11.57 -5.03 0.87
CA GLU A 25 11.25 -4.80 -0.54
C GLU A 25 9.73 -4.78 -0.75
N PHE A 26 9.25 -3.73 -1.41
CA PHE A 26 7.86 -3.54 -1.76
C PHE A 26 7.74 -3.70 -3.26
N CYS A 27 6.82 -4.52 -3.74
CA CYS A 27 6.60 -4.70 -5.17
C CYS A 27 5.13 -4.51 -5.53
N SER A 28 4.88 -3.95 -6.70
CA SER A 28 3.59 -4.01 -7.40
C SER A 28 3.77 -4.87 -8.64
N ALA A 29 2.87 -5.83 -8.85
CA ALA A 29 2.86 -6.73 -9.99
C ALA A 29 1.46 -6.78 -10.63
N ASP A 30 1.46 -6.96 -11.96
CA ASP A 30 0.26 -7.22 -12.76
C ASP A 30 -0.88 -6.22 -12.56
N ALA A 31 -0.55 -4.95 -12.30
CA ALA A 31 -1.56 -3.88 -12.26
C ALA A 31 -2.24 -3.75 -13.63
N ASP A 32 -3.55 -3.98 -13.64
CA ASP A 32 -4.45 -3.70 -14.75
C ASP A 32 -5.67 -2.93 -14.24
N ASN A 33 -5.74 -1.60 -14.40
CA ASN A 33 -4.85 -0.79 -15.23
C ASN A 33 -3.70 -0.12 -14.47
N VAL A 34 -3.93 0.34 -13.23
CA VAL A 34 -2.96 1.19 -12.52
C VAL A 34 -2.95 0.92 -11.02
N VAL A 35 -1.76 0.90 -10.44
CA VAL A 35 -1.52 0.97 -9.00
C VAL A 35 -0.61 2.17 -8.71
N ASN A 36 -1.07 3.04 -7.81
CA ASN A 36 -0.24 4.04 -7.15
C ASN A 36 -0.09 3.66 -5.68
N PHE A 37 1.09 3.18 -5.31
CA PHE A 37 1.43 2.84 -3.95
C PHE A 37 2.27 3.94 -3.31
N TYR A 38 1.84 4.40 -2.15
CA TYR A 38 2.51 5.41 -1.34
C TYR A 38 2.86 4.81 0.02
N PHE A 39 4.04 5.16 0.51
CA PHE A 39 4.57 4.61 1.77
C PHE A 39 5.32 5.67 2.57
N GLY A 40 5.22 5.60 3.90
CA GLY A 40 5.74 6.62 4.80
C GLY A 40 5.00 7.95 4.65
N GLN A 41 5.67 9.07 4.90
CA GLN A 41 5.02 10.40 4.84
C GLN A 41 4.48 10.77 3.45
N ALA A 42 4.89 10.05 2.39
CA ALA A 42 4.31 10.21 1.06
C ALA A 42 2.85 9.70 0.98
N ALA A 43 2.44 8.76 1.85
CA ALA A 43 1.07 8.24 1.87
C ALA A 43 0.10 9.25 2.50
N PHE A 44 0.43 9.72 3.69
CA PHE A 44 -0.24 10.79 4.40
C PHE A 44 0.60 11.19 5.63
N PRO A 45 0.45 12.42 6.17
CA PRO A 45 1.19 12.86 7.34
C PRO A 45 0.89 12.01 8.57
N CYS A 46 1.93 11.66 9.31
CA CYS A 46 1.81 10.97 10.58
C CYS A 46 1.37 11.97 11.67
N GLY A 47 0.34 11.60 12.45
CA GLY A 47 -0.09 12.34 13.65
C GLY A 47 -1.33 13.21 13.44
N ASP A 48 -1.78 13.36 12.20
CA ASP A 48 -3.04 14.02 11.88
C ASP A 48 -4.06 13.02 11.33
N ALA A 49 -4.93 12.53 12.21
CA ALA A 49 -5.99 11.57 11.84
C ALA A 49 -7.02 12.14 10.85
N SER A 50 -7.05 13.47 10.65
CA SER A 50 -7.96 14.12 9.71
C SER A 50 -7.45 14.08 8.26
N VAL A 51 -6.15 13.82 8.07
CA VAL A 51 -5.52 13.75 6.74
C VAL A 51 -5.16 12.31 6.42
N THR A 52 -6.01 11.66 5.64
CA THR A 52 -5.78 10.28 5.14
C THR A 52 -5.38 10.25 3.67
N SER A 53 -5.06 11.40 3.10
CA SER A 53 -4.72 11.59 1.69
C SER A 53 -3.25 11.87 1.45
N THR A 54 -2.76 11.40 0.30
CA THR A 54 -1.47 11.79 -0.28
C THR A 54 -1.36 13.32 -0.32
N PRO A 55 -0.28 13.93 0.20
CA PRO A 55 -0.06 15.36 0.05
C PRO A 55 0.03 15.77 -1.42
N ALA A 56 -0.38 17.00 -1.74
CA ALA A 56 -0.41 17.47 -3.13
C ALA A 56 1.00 17.48 -3.76
N GLY A 57 1.10 17.04 -5.02
CA GLY A 57 2.34 17.04 -5.79
C GLY A 57 3.37 15.98 -5.40
N ILE A 58 2.97 14.99 -4.58
CA ILE A 58 3.82 13.86 -4.21
C ILE A 58 3.64 12.72 -5.20
N ASP A 59 4.75 12.29 -5.80
CA ASP A 59 4.79 11.08 -6.64
C ASP A 59 4.63 9.81 -5.79
N PRO A 60 4.02 8.75 -6.34
CA PRO A 60 3.91 7.48 -5.64
C PRO A 60 5.27 6.82 -5.42
N THR A 61 5.40 6.11 -4.30
CA THR A 61 6.54 5.24 -4.01
C THR A 61 6.70 4.14 -5.07
N ILE A 62 5.58 3.58 -5.55
CA ILE A 62 5.52 2.73 -6.74
C ILE A 62 4.40 3.22 -7.64
N TYR A 63 4.74 3.53 -8.88
CA TYR A 63 3.80 3.67 -9.99
C TYR A 63 3.90 2.43 -10.87
N GLN A 64 2.79 1.72 -11.04
CA GLN A 64 2.68 0.63 -12.01
C GLN A 64 1.44 0.83 -12.88
N ALA A 65 1.62 0.76 -14.19
CA ALA A 65 0.56 0.93 -15.17
C ALA A 65 0.68 -0.08 -16.32
N PHE A 66 -0.42 -0.77 -16.62
CA PHE A 66 -0.53 -1.73 -17.71
C PHE A 66 -0.12 -1.10 -19.04
N GLY A 67 0.82 -1.74 -19.75
CA GLY A 67 1.32 -1.28 -21.05
C GLY A 67 2.28 -0.09 -21.01
N PHE A 68 2.54 0.51 -19.84
CA PHE A 68 3.45 1.67 -19.69
C PHE A 68 4.64 1.40 -18.77
N THR A 69 4.49 0.53 -17.77
CA THR A 69 5.58 0.12 -16.87
C THR A 69 5.89 -1.36 -17.02
N PRO A 70 7.03 -1.86 -16.48
CA PRO A 70 7.29 -3.28 -16.38
C PRO A 70 6.18 -4.05 -15.63
N ALA A 71 6.08 -5.35 -15.91
CA ALA A 71 5.10 -6.26 -15.29
C ALA A 71 5.23 -6.35 -13.76
N THR A 72 6.41 -6.03 -13.23
CA THR A 72 6.67 -5.88 -11.79
C THR A 72 7.56 -4.66 -11.56
N VAL A 73 7.21 -3.83 -10.59
CA VAL A 73 8.01 -2.67 -10.14
C VAL A 73 8.23 -2.79 -8.64
N CYS A 74 9.49 -2.75 -8.22
CA CYS A 74 9.89 -2.93 -6.82
C CYS A 74 10.74 -1.77 -6.30
N VAL A 75 10.71 -1.58 -4.98
CA VAL A 75 11.45 -0.54 -4.26
C VAL A 75 11.77 -1.00 -2.85
N SER A 76 12.98 -0.70 -2.39
CA SER A 76 13.42 -1.01 -1.03
C SER A 76 13.23 0.17 -0.07
N ARG A 77 12.89 -0.13 1.19
CA ARG A 77 12.83 0.83 2.30
C ARG A 77 13.38 0.20 3.56
N ASP A 78 14.19 0.96 4.29
CA ASP A 78 14.65 0.55 5.62
C ASP A 78 13.58 0.87 6.66
N LEU A 79 13.19 -0.16 7.40
CA LEU A 79 12.17 -0.05 8.45
C LEU A 79 12.75 -0.44 9.81
N VAL A 80 12.15 0.12 10.85
CA VAL A 80 12.46 -0.19 12.24
C VAL A 80 11.28 -0.95 12.84
N ALA A 81 11.57 -2.10 13.44
CA ALA A 81 10.59 -2.96 14.09
C ALA A 81 9.66 -2.17 15.02
N GLY A 82 8.36 -2.42 14.91
CA GLY A 82 7.33 -1.84 15.78
C GLY A 82 6.95 -0.38 15.48
N LEU A 83 7.63 0.32 14.57
CA LEU A 83 7.21 1.66 14.17
C LEU A 83 6.10 1.62 13.11
N PRO A 84 5.04 2.41 13.24
CA PRO A 84 3.99 2.46 12.23
C PRO A 84 4.35 3.38 11.07
N TYR A 85 4.29 2.83 9.86
CA TYR A 85 4.52 3.55 8.62
C TYR A 85 3.20 3.75 7.88
N PRO A 86 2.78 5.01 7.60
CA PRO A 86 1.63 5.27 6.76
C PRO A 86 1.73 4.55 5.40
N MET A 87 0.63 3.96 4.96
CA MET A 87 0.56 3.17 3.75
C MET A 87 -0.75 3.48 3.02
N ARG A 88 -0.65 3.73 1.71
CA ARG A 88 -1.80 4.00 0.84
C ARG A 88 -1.62 3.32 -0.50
N ILE A 89 -2.59 2.51 -0.91
CA ILE A 89 -2.64 1.85 -2.22
C ILE A 89 -3.87 2.37 -2.95
N VAL A 90 -3.67 2.99 -4.11
CA VAL A 90 -4.75 3.43 -5.00
C VAL A 90 -4.69 2.59 -6.26
N TYR A 91 -5.62 1.65 -6.37
CA TYR A 91 -5.79 0.80 -7.55
C TYR A 91 -6.95 1.31 -8.40
N GLY A 92 -6.73 1.45 -9.70
CA GLY A 92 -7.75 1.82 -10.67
C GLY A 92 -7.83 0.78 -11.79
N ASN A 93 -9.06 0.37 -12.12
CA ASN A 93 -9.32 -0.48 -13.28
C ASN A 93 -10.46 0.07 -14.14
N TYR A 94 -10.27 -0.07 -15.44
CA TYR A 94 -11.15 0.27 -16.55
C TYR A 94 -10.97 -0.78 -17.66
N GLY A 95 -11.97 -1.64 -17.79
CA GLY A 95 -11.99 -2.75 -18.73
C GLY A 95 -11.64 -4.11 -18.10
N LEU A 96 -11.20 -5.02 -18.96
CA LEU A 96 -10.81 -6.38 -18.63
C LEU A 96 -9.39 -6.65 -19.15
N PRO A 97 -8.58 -7.45 -18.43
CA PRO A 97 -8.84 -8.05 -17.11
C PRO A 97 -8.74 -7.04 -15.96
N ALA A 98 -9.10 -7.46 -14.74
CA ALA A 98 -8.86 -6.72 -13.51
C ALA A 98 -7.79 -7.47 -12.70
N GLY A 99 -6.70 -6.80 -12.35
CA GLY A 99 -5.59 -7.42 -11.62
C GLY A 99 -4.74 -6.40 -10.89
N SER A 100 -4.31 -6.73 -9.68
CA SER A 100 -3.17 -6.07 -9.03
C SER A 100 -2.70 -6.94 -7.88
N THR A 101 -1.38 -7.01 -7.70
CA THR A 101 -0.77 -7.62 -6.53
C THR A 101 0.26 -6.65 -5.96
N VAL A 102 0.12 -6.32 -4.68
CA VAL A 102 1.17 -5.65 -3.91
C VAL A 102 1.75 -6.66 -2.94
N THR A 103 3.08 -6.77 -2.92
CA THR A 103 3.81 -7.62 -1.96
C THR A 103 4.78 -6.80 -1.13
N ILE A 104 5.03 -7.30 0.09
CA ILE A 104 6.05 -6.79 1.00
C ILE A 104 6.92 -7.97 1.40
N ALA A 105 8.22 -7.87 1.19
CA ALA A 105 9.23 -8.84 1.55
C ALA A 105 10.04 -8.30 2.74
N PRO A 106 9.96 -8.93 3.93
CA PRO A 106 10.88 -8.66 5.03
C PRO A 106 12.33 -9.04 4.67
N PRO A 107 13.32 -8.56 5.45
CA PRO A 107 14.73 -8.88 5.23
C PRO A 107 14.98 -10.39 5.25
N GLY A 108 15.46 -10.94 4.13
CA GLY A 108 15.77 -12.37 4.00
C GLY A 108 14.55 -13.28 3.84
N GLU A 109 13.36 -12.71 3.68
CA GLU A 109 12.10 -13.44 3.49
C GLU A 109 11.52 -13.19 2.09
N ALA A 110 10.67 -14.10 1.62
CA ALA A 110 9.95 -13.92 0.36
C ALA A 110 8.83 -12.89 0.51
N GLY A 111 8.55 -12.16 -0.58
CA GLY A 111 7.43 -11.22 -0.63
C GLY A 111 6.07 -11.92 -0.46
N SER A 112 5.21 -11.34 0.38
CA SER A 112 3.84 -11.81 0.61
C SER A 112 2.85 -10.68 0.32
N SER A 113 1.65 -11.02 -0.15
CA SER A 113 0.47 -10.13 -0.23
C SER A 113 -0.47 -10.29 0.97
N THR A 114 -0.09 -11.13 1.95
CA THR A 114 -0.81 -11.34 3.20
C THR A 114 0.03 -10.80 4.36
N TRP A 115 -0.50 -9.81 5.05
CA TRP A 115 0.20 -9.09 6.13
C TRP A 115 -0.60 -9.12 7.45
N ALA A 116 -1.10 -10.31 7.82
CA ALA A 116 -1.90 -10.48 9.02
C ALA A 116 -1.13 -10.00 10.27
N GLY A 117 -1.75 -9.14 11.07
CA GLY A 117 -1.13 -8.58 12.28
C GLY A 117 -0.09 -7.48 12.03
N GLN A 118 0.14 -7.07 10.78
CA GLN A 118 1.09 -6.00 10.42
C GLN A 118 0.39 -4.75 9.89
N LEU A 119 -0.94 -4.77 9.78
CA LEU A 119 -1.76 -3.70 9.24
C LEU A 119 -2.62 -3.12 10.34
N TYR A 120 -2.62 -1.79 10.49
CA TYR A 120 -3.29 -1.12 11.60
C TYR A 120 -4.07 0.10 11.11
N GLU A 121 -5.19 0.39 11.76
CA GLU A 121 -5.91 1.67 11.63
C GLU A 121 -5.51 2.59 12.81
N GLY A 122 -5.67 3.91 12.66
CA GLY A 122 -5.44 4.87 13.75
C GLY A 122 -4.49 6.01 13.39
N THR A 123 -3.55 6.31 14.29
CA THR A 123 -2.47 7.29 14.07
C THR A 123 -1.11 6.62 14.21
N CYS A 124 -0.05 7.27 13.73
CA CYS A 124 1.32 6.78 13.97
C CYS A 124 1.75 6.83 15.45
N THR A 125 0.95 7.42 16.34
CA THR A 125 1.17 7.42 17.80
C THR A 125 0.21 6.48 18.54
N THR A 126 -0.90 6.11 17.92
CA THR A 126 -1.95 5.26 18.51
C THR A 126 -2.43 4.25 17.48
N LEU A 127 -2.00 3.01 17.64
CA LEU A 127 -2.37 1.92 16.73
C LEU A 127 -3.54 1.13 17.30
N THR A 128 -4.56 0.93 16.46
CA THR A 128 -5.62 -0.04 16.73
C THR A 128 -5.37 -1.27 15.86
N PRO A 129 -5.28 -2.49 16.44
CA PRO A 129 -5.18 -3.71 15.66
C PRO A 129 -6.25 -3.77 14.57
N PRO A 130 -5.98 -4.43 13.43
CA PRO A 130 -6.86 -4.36 12.28
C PRO A 130 -8.23 -4.96 12.61
N THR A 131 -9.25 -4.11 12.67
CA THR A 131 -10.60 -4.49 12.25
C THR A 131 -10.62 -4.37 10.73
N ARG A 132 -11.14 -5.39 10.02
CA ARG A 132 -11.19 -5.47 8.53
C ARG A 132 -11.10 -4.10 7.84
N PHE A 133 -10.10 -3.92 6.96
CA PHE A 133 -9.90 -2.68 6.20
C PHE A 133 -11.23 -2.05 5.78
N LYS A 134 -11.48 -0.81 6.20
CA LYS A 134 -12.56 -0.03 5.62
C LYS A 134 -12.22 0.27 4.16
N GLN A 135 -12.89 -0.41 3.24
CA GLN A 135 -13.08 0.12 1.89
C GLN A 135 -13.95 1.37 2.04
N LEU A 136 -13.43 2.52 1.61
CA LEU A 136 -14.22 3.75 1.45
C LEU A 136 -15.10 3.65 0.20
#